data_AF-A0A1V1P2U2-F1
#
_entry.id   AF-A0A1V1P2U2-F1
#
_cell.length_a   1.000
_cell.length_b   1.000
_cell.length_c   1.000
_cell.angle_alpha   90.00
_cell.angle_beta   90.00
_cell.angle_gamma   90.00
#
_symmetry.space_group_name_H-M   'P 1'
#
loop_
_entity.id
_entity.type
_entity.pdbx_description
1 polymer ?
#
loop_
_entity_poly.entity_id
_entity_poly.type
_entity_poly.pdbx_seq_one_letter_code
_entity_poly.pdbx_strand_id
1 'polypeptide(L)'
;MTIKKFQTKISFWAGFCLLLTASFIVTSFAISMNRWANDQKRSKIDDARRYATATAKKHAYEIKAYLEVPLDSARTLAQTLSGIQHPDILIEIDRQETSGILKIILSKNPHFHAVYTGWEPNAFDDMDRGYINDPGHDETGRYIPYWYRNENDEIALRPLSDYDHPTGTYYQIPKSTHQECILNPIYAVLNDQKK
;
A
#
# COMPACT_ATOMS: atom_id res chain seq x y z
N MET A 1 -70.58 41.98 48.11
CA MET A 1 -69.43 41.05 48.32
C MET A 1 -69.17 40.11 47.12
N THR A 2 -70.06 40.06 46.12
CA THR A 2 -69.99 39.16 44.95
C THR A 2 -69.02 39.60 43.85
N ILE A 3 -68.82 40.91 43.64
CA ILE A 3 -67.96 41.46 42.57
C ILE A 3 -66.46 41.19 42.82
N LYS A 4 -65.97 41.36 44.06
CA LYS A 4 -64.57 41.05 44.42
C LYS A 4 -64.23 39.56 44.24
N LYS A 5 -65.18 38.65 44.54
CA LYS A 5 -65.01 37.19 44.34
C LYS A 5 -64.93 36.79 42.85
N PHE A 6 -65.55 37.57 41.95
CA PHE A 6 -65.52 37.31 40.51
C PHE A 6 -64.19 37.78 39.88
N GLN A 7 -63.74 38.98 40.25
CA GLN A 7 -62.45 39.54 39.80
C GLN A 7 -61.25 38.68 40.26
N THR A 8 -61.25 38.19 41.50
CA THR A 8 -60.17 37.32 42.00
C THR A 8 -60.11 35.97 41.27
N LYS A 9 -61.25 35.43 40.82
CA LYS A 9 -61.26 34.20 40.00
C LYS A 9 -60.65 34.43 38.63
N ILE A 10 -60.97 35.56 37.99
CA ILE A 10 -60.42 35.91 36.67
C ILE A 10 -58.91 36.14 36.75
N SER A 11 -58.42 36.88 37.75
CA SER A 11 -56.98 37.10 37.93
C SER A 11 -56.20 35.82 38.20
N PHE A 12 -56.81 34.87 38.95
CA PHE A 12 -56.21 33.56 39.17
C PHE A 12 -56.10 32.75 37.87
N TRP A 13 -57.16 32.66 37.08
CA TRP A 13 -57.15 31.95 35.80
C TRP A 13 -56.24 32.60 34.75
N ALA A 14 -56.19 33.93 34.71
CA ALA A 14 -55.29 34.67 33.83
C ALA A 14 -53.81 34.41 34.19
N GLY A 15 -53.46 34.45 35.48
CA GLY A 15 -52.11 34.13 35.95
C GLY A 15 -51.74 32.66 35.69
N PHE A 16 -52.67 31.73 35.92
CA PHE A 16 -52.47 30.32 35.61
C PHE A 16 -52.25 30.06 34.12
N CYS A 17 -53.04 30.69 33.25
CA CYS A 17 -52.86 30.60 31.80
C CYS A 17 -51.49 31.16 31.36
N LEU A 18 -51.06 32.29 31.94
CA LEU A 18 -49.76 32.89 31.65
C LEU A 18 -48.58 32.00 32.09
N LEU A 19 -48.70 31.29 33.21
CA LEU A 19 -47.69 30.33 33.65
C LEU A 19 -47.63 29.09 32.74
N LEU A 20 -48.78 28.58 32.29
CA LEU A 20 -48.83 27.45 31.37
C LEU A 20 -48.21 27.79 30.02
N THR A 21 -48.52 28.96 29.46
CA THR A 21 -47.92 29.40 28.18
C THR A 21 -46.42 29.64 28.32
N ALA A 22 -45.97 30.28 29.40
CA ALA A 22 -44.55 30.47 29.67
C ALA A 22 -43.81 29.13 29.81
N SER A 23 -44.38 28.18 30.57
CA SER A 23 -43.80 26.84 30.74
C SER A 23 -43.74 26.10 29.40
N PHE A 24 -44.80 26.15 28.59
CA PHE A 24 -44.82 25.51 27.28
C PHE A 24 -43.76 26.09 26.32
N ILE A 25 -43.59 27.42 26.31
CA ILE A 25 -42.56 28.10 25.51
C ILE A 25 -41.16 27.69 25.97
N VAL A 26 -40.88 27.72 27.28
CA VAL A 26 -39.55 27.35 27.81
C VAL A 26 -39.23 25.89 27.53
N THR A 27 -40.18 24.97 27.74
CA THR A 27 -39.98 23.54 27.49
C THR A 27 -39.79 23.25 25.99
N SER A 28 -40.60 23.85 25.12
CA SER A 28 -40.47 23.66 23.67
C SER A 28 -39.14 24.22 23.15
N PHE A 29 -38.72 25.39 23.62
CA PHE A 29 -37.41 25.96 23.29
C PHE A 29 -36.26 25.08 23.80
N ALA A 30 -36.33 24.58 25.04
CA ALA A 30 -35.32 23.69 25.59
C ALA A 30 -35.19 22.38 24.80
N ILE A 31 -36.32 21.76 24.40
CA ILE A 31 -36.32 20.56 23.56
C ILE A 31 -35.73 20.86 22.18
N SER A 32 -36.12 21.97 21.57
CA SER A 32 -35.60 22.42 20.27
C SER A 32 -34.09 22.65 20.31
N MET A 33 -33.61 23.36 21.34
CA MET A 33 -32.19 23.64 21.55
C MET A 33 -31.39 22.35 21.78
N ASN A 34 -31.93 21.40 22.55
CA ASN A 34 -31.25 20.12 22.76
C ASN A 34 -31.18 19.28 21.48
N ARG A 35 -32.25 19.30 20.66
CA ARG A 35 -32.23 18.65 19.33
C ARG A 35 -31.19 19.29 18.42
N TRP A 36 -31.21 20.62 18.31
CA TRP A 36 -30.24 21.37 17.51
C TRP A 36 -28.80 21.13 17.98
N ALA A 37 -28.52 21.16 19.28
CA ALA A 37 -27.20 20.88 19.82
C ALA A 37 -26.71 19.46 19.48
N ASN A 38 -27.62 18.48 19.57
CA ASN A 38 -27.31 17.10 19.19
C ASN A 38 -27.07 16.95 17.69
N ASP A 39 -27.85 17.62 16.84
CA ASP A 39 -27.68 17.60 15.39
C ASP A 39 -26.39 18.30 14.95
N GLN A 40 -26.04 19.43 15.58
CA GLN A 40 -24.77 20.12 15.38
C GLN A 40 -23.58 19.24 15.79
N LYS A 41 -23.68 18.54 16.92
CA LYS A 41 -22.66 17.58 17.35
C LYS A 41 -22.51 16.45 16.34
N ARG A 42 -23.61 15.88 15.85
CA ARG A 42 -23.61 14.84 14.82
C ARG A 42 -22.97 15.32 13.53
N SER A 43 -23.35 16.51 13.04
CA SER A 43 -22.77 17.12 11.84
C SER A 43 -21.25 17.31 11.98
N LYS A 44 -20.78 17.85 13.10
CA LYS A 44 -19.35 18.06 13.32
C LYS A 44 -18.55 16.76 13.41
N ILE A 45 -19.11 15.72 14.03
CA ILE A 45 -18.48 14.39 14.07
C ILE A 45 -18.43 13.78 12.66
N ASP A 46 -19.49 13.94 11.89
CA ASP A 46 -19.58 13.45 10.51
C ASP A 46 -18.60 14.19 9.59
N ASP A 47 -18.50 15.52 9.71
CA ASP A 47 -17.49 16.33 9.02
C ASP A 47 -16.07 15.93 9.39
N ALA A 48 -15.79 15.74 10.70
CA ALA A 48 -14.49 15.28 11.17
C ALA A 48 -14.17 13.87 10.62
N ARG A 49 -15.14 12.96 10.58
CA ARG A 49 -14.98 11.62 10.01
C ARG A 49 -14.72 11.66 8.50
N ARG A 50 -15.48 12.49 7.76
CA ARG A 50 -15.28 12.70 6.32
C ARG A 50 -13.89 13.26 6.06
N TYR A 51 -13.48 14.28 6.80
CA TYR A 51 -12.17 14.89 6.69
C TYR A 51 -11.06 13.86 6.98
N ALA A 52 -11.14 13.15 8.11
CA ALA A 52 -10.17 12.11 8.45
C ALA A 52 -10.08 11.01 7.38
N THR A 53 -11.22 10.58 6.84
CA THR A 53 -11.28 9.57 5.78
C THR A 53 -10.69 10.09 4.47
N ALA A 54 -10.99 11.34 4.11
CA ALA A 54 -10.44 11.98 2.91
C ALA A 54 -8.92 12.13 3.01
N THR A 55 -8.41 12.55 4.17
CA THR A 55 -6.97 12.65 4.45
C THR A 55 -6.30 11.28 4.42
N ALA A 56 -6.90 10.26 5.05
CA ALA A 56 -6.37 8.89 5.00
C ALA A 56 -6.31 8.35 3.56
N LYS A 57 -7.37 8.57 2.77
CA LYS A 57 -7.40 8.21 1.34
C LYS A 57 -6.35 8.95 0.53
N LYS A 58 -6.14 10.24 0.78
CA LYS A 58 -5.10 11.04 0.13
C LYS A 58 -3.73 10.38 0.31
N HIS A 59 -3.35 10.08 1.55
CA HIS A 59 -2.07 9.41 1.84
C HIS A 59 -2.00 7.99 1.28
N ALA A 60 -3.11 7.24 1.30
CA ALA A 60 -3.16 5.92 0.67
C ALA A 60 -2.89 5.99 -0.84
N TYR A 61 -3.41 7.01 -1.54
CA TYR A 61 -3.13 7.23 -2.95
C TYR A 61 -1.70 7.66 -3.22
N GLU A 62 -1.10 8.48 -2.35
CA GLU A 62 0.31 8.86 -2.44
C GLU A 62 1.21 7.61 -2.35
N ILE A 63 0.95 6.74 -1.37
CA ILE A 63 1.68 5.47 -1.22
C ILE A 63 1.43 4.54 -2.41
N LYS A 64 0.18 4.44 -2.87
CA LYS A 64 -0.17 3.64 -4.05
C LYS A 64 0.62 4.09 -5.27
N ALA A 65 0.62 5.38 -5.59
CA ALA A 65 1.35 5.93 -6.74
C ALA A 65 2.87 5.68 -6.62
N TYR A 66 3.41 5.76 -5.40
CA TYR A 66 4.82 5.43 -5.15
C TYR A 66 5.13 3.95 -5.44
N LEU A 67 4.24 3.03 -5.06
CA LEU A 67 4.41 1.58 -5.28
C LEU A 67 4.08 1.12 -6.71
N GLU A 68 3.26 1.88 -7.46
CA GLU A 68 2.96 1.57 -8.86
C GLU A 68 4.22 1.64 -9.74
N VAL A 69 5.15 2.58 -9.48
CA VAL A 69 6.40 2.72 -10.25
C VAL A 69 7.25 1.43 -10.28
N PRO A 70 7.63 0.82 -9.13
CA PRO A 70 8.37 -0.45 -9.13
C PRO A 70 7.54 -1.62 -9.67
N LEU A 71 6.23 -1.67 -9.42
CA LEU A 71 5.37 -2.74 -9.93
C LEU A 71 5.27 -2.72 -11.45
N ASP A 72 5.08 -1.55 -12.05
CA ASP A 72 5.03 -1.40 -13.51
C ASP A 72 6.38 -1.74 -14.15
N SER A 73 7.48 -1.39 -13.50
CA SER A 73 8.83 -1.76 -13.94
C SER A 73 9.03 -3.28 -13.91
N ALA A 74 8.64 -3.94 -12.81
CA ALA A 74 8.73 -5.39 -12.66
C ALA A 74 7.83 -6.13 -13.67
N ARG A 75 6.61 -5.65 -13.87
CA ARG A 75 5.66 -6.22 -14.84
C ARG A 75 6.16 -6.08 -16.27
N THR A 76 6.68 -4.92 -16.62
CA THR A 76 7.26 -4.68 -17.96
C THR A 76 8.46 -5.60 -18.19
N LEU A 77 9.36 -5.72 -17.21
CA LEU A 77 10.48 -6.67 -17.28
C LEU A 77 10.00 -8.10 -17.46
N ALA A 78 9.05 -8.57 -16.66
CA ALA A 78 8.51 -9.92 -16.77
C ALA A 78 7.90 -10.18 -18.15
N GLN A 79 7.13 -9.24 -18.68
CA GLN A 79 6.54 -9.33 -20.02
C GLN A 79 7.62 -9.37 -21.11
N THR A 80 8.60 -8.47 -21.06
CA THR A 80 9.71 -8.45 -22.04
C THR A 80 10.53 -9.73 -21.99
N LEU A 81 10.96 -10.16 -20.80
CA LEU A 81 11.81 -11.34 -20.65
C LEU A 81 11.08 -12.65 -20.93
N SER A 82 9.75 -12.71 -20.73
CA SER A 82 8.96 -13.89 -21.13
C SER A 82 9.04 -14.19 -22.63
N GLY A 83 9.34 -13.17 -23.45
CA GLY A 83 9.53 -13.32 -24.89
C GLY A 83 10.73 -14.19 -25.28
N ILE A 84 11.74 -14.34 -24.39
CA ILE A 84 12.92 -15.18 -24.62
C ILE A 84 12.53 -16.65 -24.79
N GLN A 85 11.54 -17.12 -24.02
CA GLN A 85 11.05 -18.49 -24.05
C GLN A 85 9.73 -18.64 -24.81
N HIS A 86 9.27 -17.59 -25.49
CA HIS A 86 8.00 -17.63 -26.19
C HIS A 86 8.16 -18.34 -27.55
N PRO A 87 7.36 -19.38 -27.85
CA PRO A 87 7.57 -20.23 -29.03
C PRO A 87 7.47 -19.47 -30.36
N ASP A 88 6.65 -18.41 -30.41
CA ASP A 88 6.41 -17.61 -31.62
C ASP A 88 7.25 -16.33 -31.72
N ILE A 89 8.15 -16.06 -30.75
CA ILE A 89 8.97 -14.84 -30.71
C ILE A 89 10.45 -15.23 -30.79
N LEU A 90 11.16 -14.68 -31.77
CA LEU A 90 12.61 -14.84 -31.90
C LEU A 90 13.32 -13.66 -31.24
N ILE A 91 13.44 -13.70 -29.90
CA ILE A 91 14.34 -12.82 -29.15
C ILE A 91 15.61 -13.59 -28.86
N GLU A 92 16.69 -13.22 -29.53
CA GLU A 92 18.05 -13.65 -29.20
C GLU A 92 18.68 -12.58 -28.30
N ILE A 93 18.72 -12.85 -27.00
CA ILE A 93 19.40 -12.01 -26.01
C ILE A 93 20.11 -12.93 -25.02
N ASP A 94 21.37 -12.63 -24.71
CA ASP A 94 22.15 -13.45 -23.79
C ASP A 94 22.00 -13.02 -22.32
N ARG A 95 22.64 -13.79 -21.42
CA ARG A 95 22.65 -13.53 -19.97
C ARG A 95 23.30 -12.19 -19.63
N GLN A 96 24.34 -11.78 -20.36
CA GLN A 96 25.08 -10.55 -20.10
C GLN A 96 24.28 -9.32 -20.53
N GLU A 97 23.65 -9.36 -21.69
CA GLU A 97 22.76 -8.33 -22.22
C GLU A 97 21.54 -8.16 -21.31
N THR A 98 20.89 -9.28 -20.93
CA THR A 98 19.77 -9.26 -19.98
C THR A 98 20.18 -8.70 -18.63
N SER A 99 21.36 -9.09 -18.12
CA SER A 99 21.91 -8.58 -16.86
C SER A 99 22.21 -7.07 -16.95
N GLY A 100 22.72 -6.61 -18.11
CA GLY A 100 22.93 -5.20 -18.42
C GLY A 100 21.64 -4.37 -18.38
N ILE A 101 20.53 -4.91 -18.91
CA ILE A 101 19.21 -4.26 -18.84
C ILE A 101 18.79 -4.07 -17.37
N LEU A 102 18.91 -5.11 -16.53
CA LEU A 102 18.58 -5.02 -15.10
C LEU A 102 19.42 -3.94 -14.40
N LYS A 103 20.72 -3.90 -14.69
CA LYS A 103 21.65 -2.89 -14.16
C LYS A 103 21.24 -1.47 -14.56
N ILE A 104 20.87 -1.26 -15.82
CA ILE A 104 20.42 0.04 -16.32
C ILE A 104 19.14 0.46 -15.61
N ILE A 105 18.16 -0.44 -15.46
CA ILE A 105 16.91 -0.14 -14.76
C ILE A 105 17.19 0.30 -13.31
N LEU A 106 18.05 -0.43 -12.58
CA LEU A 106 18.44 -0.05 -11.23
C LEU A 106 19.13 1.34 -11.19
N SER A 107 20.03 1.61 -12.15
CA SER A 107 20.72 2.89 -12.24
C SER A 107 19.79 4.07 -12.54
N LYS A 108 18.74 3.85 -13.33
CA LYS A 108 17.77 4.88 -13.75
C LYS A 108 16.65 5.09 -12.73
N ASN A 109 16.53 4.22 -11.73
CA ASN A 109 15.53 4.31 -10.66
C ASN A 109 16.23 4.43 -9.30
N PRO A 110 16.60 5.65 -8.86
CA PRO A 110 17.33 5.86 -7.61
C PRO A 110 16.61 5.36 -6.34
N HIS A 111 15.28 5.24 -6.40
CA HIS A 111 14.48 4.73 -5.29
C HIS A 111 14.43 3.19 -5.22
N PHE A 112 14.94 2.48 -6.22
CA PHE A 112 15.01 1.03 -6.19
C PHE A 112 16.28 0.62 -5.44
N HIS A 113 16.11 -0.25 -4.45
CA HIS A 113 17.25 -0.88 -3.78
C HIS A 113 17.90 -1.95 -4.65
N ALA A 114 17.08 -2.73 -5.37
CA ALA A 114 17.55 -3.84 -6.19
C ALA A 114 16.59 -4.14 -7.35
N VAL A 115 17.13 -4.82 -8.36
CA VAL A 115 16.41 -5.38 -9.51
C VAL A 115 16.99 -6.78 -9.79
N TYR A 116 16.13 -7.76 -10.00
CA TYR A 116 16.55 -9.14 -10.23
C TYR A 116 15.64 -9.84 -11.23
N THR A 117 16.13 -10.97 -11.75
CA THR A 117 15.30 -12.00 -12.38
C THR A 117 15.72 -13.35 -11.84
N GLY A 118 14.80 -14.30 -11.79
CA GLY A 118 15.07 -15.66 -11.34
C GLY A 118 14.39 -16.67 -12.24
N TRP A 119 15.18 -17.56 -12.82
CA TRP A 119 14.71 -18.56 -13.78
C TRP A 119 14.68 -19.95 -13.14
N GLU A 120 13.84 -20.85 -13.65
CA GLU A 120 13.94 -22.27 -13.30
C GLU A 120 15.25 -22.87 -13.86
N PRO A 121 15.72 -24.02 -13.33
CA PRO A 121 16.90 -24.68 -13.86
C PRO A 121 16.83 -24.85 -15.37
N ASN A 122 17.88 -24.43 -16.07
CA ASN A 122 18.05 -24.45 -17.52
C ASN A 122 17.01 -23.66 -18.32
N ALA A 123 16.11 -22.91 -17.68
CA ALA A 123 14.98 -22.28 -18.37
C ALA A 123 15.35 -21.00 -19.14
N PHE A 124 16.54 -20.44 -18.94
CA PHE A 124 16.98 -19.27 -19.70
C PHE A 124 17.58 -19.66 -21.06
N ASP A 125 18.56 -20.57 -21.07
CA ASP A 125 19.36 -20.92 -22.25
C ASP A 125 19.86 -22.39 -22.27
N ASP A 126 19.45 -23.25 -21.34
CA ASP A 126 19.95 -24.63 -21.15
C ASP A 126 21.47 -24.75 -20.91
N MET A 127 22.13 -23.67 -20.48
CA MET A 127 23.58 -23.62 -20.28
C MET A 127 24.02 -23.48 -18.82
N ASP A 128 23.15 -23.71 -17.83
CA ASP A 128 23.45 -23.47 -16.40
C ASP A 128 24.78 -24.09 -15.96
N ARG A 129 25.07 -25.33 -16.39
CA ARG A 129 26.31 -26.03 -16.04
C ARG A 129 27.58 -25.25 -16.41
N GLY A 130 27.54 -24.47 -17.49
CA GLY A 130 28.67 -23.66 -17.96
C GLY A 130 28.98 -22.46 -17.06
N TYR A 131 28.02 -22.03 -16.23
CA TYR A 131 28.11 -20.82 -15.41
C TYR A 131 28.26 -21.10 -13.91
N ILE A 132 28.54 -22.35 -13.53
CA ILE A 132 28.71 -22.73 -12.11
C ILE A 132 29.84 -21.89 -11.49
N ASN A 133 29.51 -21.16 -10.43
CA ASN A 133 30.42 -20.25 -9.70
C ASN A 133 31.04 -19.12 -10.54
N ASP A 134 30.52 -18.84 -11.73
CA ASP A 134 30.90 -17.66 -12.49
C ASP A 134 30.46 -16.37 -11.75
N PRO A 135 31.07 -15.21 -12.04
CA PRO A 135 30.64 -13.94 -11.45
C PRO A 135 29.13 -13.72 -11.61
N GLY A 136 28.43 -13.54 -10.48
CA GLY A 136 26.98 -13.35 -10.43
C GLY A 136 26.14 -14.64 -10.46
N HIS A 137 26.77 -15.81 -10.43
CA HIS A 137 26.13 -17.12 -10.38
C HIS A 137 26.50 -17.88 -9.10
N ASP A 138 25.66 -18.83 -8.70
CA ASP A 138 25.91 -19.71 -7.55
C ASP A 138 26.44 -21.09 -8.00
N GLU A 139 26.51 -22.04 -7.06
CA GLU A 139 26.94 -23.42 -7.32
C GLU A 139 26.08 -24.19 -8.33
N THR A 140 24.88 -23.70 -8.66
CA THR A 140 23.99 -24.32 -9.63
C THR A 140 24.25 -23.82 -11.06
N GLY A 141 24.83 -22.63 -11.19
CA GLY A 141 25.01 -21.94 -12.48
C GLY A 141 23.71 -21.41 -13.10
N ARG A 142 22.60 -21.48 -12.37
CA ARG A 142 21.29 -20.95 -12.78
C ARG A 142 21.35 -19.46 -13.05
N TYR A 143 20.56 -18.98 -14.01
CA TYR A 143 20.45 -17.56 -14.28
C TYR A 143 19.55 -16.87 -13.23
N ILE A 144 20.17 -16.32 -12.18
CA ILE A 144 19.50 -15.68 -11.03
C ILE A 144 20.20 -14.38 -10.59
N PRO A 145 20.47 -13.42 -11.50
CA PRO A 145 21.22 -12.21 -11.14
C PRO A 145 20.42 -11.28 -10.22
N TYR A 146 21.07 -10.77 -9.18
CA TYR A 146 20.56 -9.76 -8.26
C TYR A 146 21.47 -8.53 -8.29
N TRP A 147 21.03 -7.49 -8.99
CA TRP A 147 21.67 -6.17 -8.97
C TRP A 147 21.10 -5.36 -7.81
N TYR A 148 21.97 -4.76 -7.00
CA TYR A 148 21.57 -4.00 -5.82
C TYR A 148 22.50 -2.84 -5.53
N ARG A 149 22.02 -1.91 -4.70
CA ARG A 149 22.81 -0.83 -4.13
C ARG A 149 23.42 -1.32 -2.82
N ASN A 150 24.76 -1.35 -2.76
CA ASN A 150 25.50 -1.69 -1.55
C ASN A 150 25.45 -0.55 -0.52
N GLU A 151 26.15 -0.71 0.61
CA GLU A 151 26.20 0.29 1.68
C GLU A 151 26.79 1.65 1.25
N ASN A 152 27.58 1.67 0.17
CA ASN A 152 28.18 2.87 -0.42
C ASN A 152 27.32 3.48 -1.54
N ASP A 153 26.09 2.99 -1.75
CA ASP A 153 25.20 3.33 -2.88
C ASP A 153 25.78 2.99 -4.27
N GLU A 154 26.72 2.05 -4.32
CA GLU A 154 27.28 1.53 -5.57
C GLU A 154 26.47 0.34 -6.07
N ILE A 155 26.35 0.21 -7.39
CA ILE A 155 25.63 -0.90 -8.02
C ILE A 155 26.54 -2.14 -8.07
N ALA A 156 26.16 -3.16 -7.30
CA ALA A 156 26.85 -4.45 -7.20
C ALA A 156 25.97 -5.61 -7.71
N LEU A 157 26.61 -6.72 -8.09
CA LEU A 157 25.96 -7.94 -8.58
C LEU A 157 26.31 -9.11 -7.65
N ARG A 158 25.29 -9.90 -7.30
CA ARG A 158 25.44 -11.23 -6.68
C ARG A 158 24.32 -12.16 -7.18
N PRO A 159 24.42 -13.48 -7.03
CA PRO A 159 23.29 -14.36 -7.27
C PRO A 159 22.20 -14.16 -6.19
N LEU A 160 20.95 -14.49 -6.52
CA LEU A 160 19.87 -14.60 -5.53
C LEU A 160 20.24 -15.63 -4.45
N SER A 161 19.77 -15.40 -3.23
CA SER A 161 20.03 -16.26 -2.07
C SER A 161 18.72 -16.76 -1.45
N ASP A 162 18.72 -18.00 -0.95
CA ASP A 162 17.55 -18.63 -0.32
C ASP A 162 16.31 -18.71 -1.24
N TYR A 163 16.46 -18.59 -2.56
CA TYR A 163 15.34 -18.58 -3.50
C TYR A 163 14.55 -19.88 -3.46
N ASP A 164 15.22 -21.04 -3.37
CA ASP A 164 14.58 -22.35 -3.25
C ASP A 164 14.20 -22.72 -1.78
N HIS A 165 14.49 -21.84 -0.81
CA HIS A 165 14.12 -22.04 0.59
C HIS A 165 12.68 -21.53 0.86
N PRO A 166 11.92 -22.10 1.83
CA PRO A 166 10.60 -21.58 2.21
C PRO A 166 10.59 -20.10 2.64
N THR A 167 11.73 -19.55 3.06
CA THR A 167 11.88 -18.12 3.40
C THR A 167 12.15 -17.24 2.18
N GLY A 168 12.44 -17.82 1.01
CA GLY A 168 12.58 -17.15 -0.28
C GLY A 168 11.24 -16.73 -0.87
N THR A 169 10.36 -16.12 -0.06
CA THR A 169 8.99 -15.78 -0.47
C THR A 169 8.93 -14.87 -1.69
N TYR A 170 9.99 -14.07 -1.89
CA TYR A 170 10.13 -13.21 -3.06
C TYR A 170 10.19 -13.96 -4.39
N TYR A 171 10.61 -15.23 -4.37
CA TYR A 171 10.63 -16.12 -5.53
C TYR A 171 9.50 -17.15 -5.46
N GLN A 172 9.25 -17.73 -4.28
CA GLN A 172 8.28 -18.83 -4.11
C GLN A 172 6.81 -18.39 -4.29
N ILE A 173 6.43 -17.20 -3.82
CA ILE A 173 5.06 -16.70 -3.98
C ILE A 173 4.71 -16.46 -5.45
N PRO A 174 5.47 -15.66 -6.22
CA PRO A 174 5.13 -15.46 -7.63
C PRO A 174 5.25 -16.75 -8.45
N LYS A 175 6.20 -17.64 -8.12
CA LYS A 175 6.32 -18.97 -8.75
C LYS A 175 5.07 -19.82 -8.57
N SER A 176 4.51 -19.89 -7.36
CA SER A 176 3.37 -20.75 -7.06
C SER A 176 2.01 -20.15 -7.45
N THR A 177 1.90 -18.82 -7.40
CA THR A 177 0.63 -18.13 -7.67
C THR A 177 0.50 -17.67 -9.13
N HIS A 178 1.61 -17.58 -9.86
CA HIS A 178 1.69 -16.94 -11.19
C HIS A 178 1.15 -15.50 -11.20
N GLN A 179 1.24 -14.83 -10.06
CA GLN A 179 0.78 -13.46 -9.87
C GLN A 179 1.89 -12.60 -9.28
N GLU A 180 1.88 -11.32 -9.61
CA GLU A 180 2.72 -10.33 -8.93
C GLU A 180 2.34 -10.25 -7.44
N CYS A 181 3.33 -10.00 -6.59
CA CYS A 181 3.11 -9.87 -5.15
C CYS A 181 3.89 -8.69 -4.57
N ILE A 182 3.30 -8.02 -3.57
CA ILE A 182 4.01 -7.13 -2.67
C ILE A 182 4.24 -7.90 -1.37
N LEU A 183 5.50 -7.99 -0.95
CA LEU A 183 5.87 -8.68 0.28
C LEU A 183 5.80 -7.70 1.46
N ASN A 184 5.54 -8.25 2.65
CA ASN A 184 5.78 -7.50 3.88
C ASN A 184 7.27 -7.14 3.99
N PRO A 185 7.64 -6.08 4.71
CA PRO A 185 9.04 -5.75 4.95
C PRO A 185 9.79 -6.96 5.52
N ILE A 186 10.87 -7.33 4.85
CA ILE A 186 11.74 -8.44 5.23
C ILE A 186 13.06 -7.84 5.69
N TYR A 187 13.56 -8.25 6.85
CA TYR A 187 14.92 -7.93 7.24
C TYR A 187 15.86 -8.87 6.47
N ALA A 188 16.40 -8.39 5.36
CA ALA A 188 17.52 -9.06 4.73
C ALA A 188 18.76 -8.84 5.62
N VAL A 189 19.30 -9.91 6.19
CA VAL A 189 20.67 -9.85 6.72
C VAL A 189 21.56 -9.76 5.48
N LEU A 190 21.99 -8.54 5.14
CA LEU A 190 23.01 -8.31 4.12
C LEU A 190 24.35 -8.82 4.69
N ASN A 191 24.51 -10.14 4.76
CA ASN A 191 25.76 -10.76 5.16
C ASN A 191 26.78 -10.61 4.02
N ASP A 192 27.33 -9.41 3.87
CA ASP A 192 28.55 -9.15 3.09
C ASP A 192 29.82 -9.56 3.87
N GLN A 193 29.70 -10.49 4.82
CA GLN A 193 30.79 -11.00 5.66
C GLN A 193 30.68 -12.52 5.83
N LYS A 194 30.89 -13.29 4.77
CA LYS A 194 31.57 -14.58 4.93
C LYS A 194 33.07 -14.29 4.89
N LYS A 195 33.68 -14.21 6.08
CA LYS A 195 35.12 -14.46 6.26
C LYS A 195 35.47 -15.86 5.80
#